data_AF-A0A354YXT3-F1
#
_entry.id   AF-A0A354YXT3-F1
#
_cell.length_a   1.000
_cell.length_b   1.000
_cell.length_c   1.000
_cell.angle_alpha   90.00
_cell.angle_beta   90.00
_cell.angle_gamma   90.00
#
_symmetry.space_group_name_H-M   'P 1'
#
loop_
_entity.id
_entity.type
_entity.pdbx_description
1 polymer ?
#
loop_
_entity_poly.entity_id
_entity_poly.type
_entity_poly.pdbx_seq_one_letter_code
_entity_poly.pdbx_strand_id
1 'polypeptide(L)'
;MKIESVFKDNLDDAAPSLKFTTVWQQHQKTGKNRFSFKKMVAVPVAALVSLVVLLMVGFSFAAIKDKTDYPFVNDTSVIGLWESVDLLDQPGQFVPGKNHSEDPLFLKQLVFYKDGGMLMAVNKGNAKLSPTQYTWTKGMVLDKQAKTNSKYDIKEINGTTYMFFEWKCGDYTYFHMEPPYFVLKKVNDKDYSDYQMTAKSDKIDYPFVNDPQLLGSWKSVDFVPAIEEFKPGTKLTPGELFLTRFDIAENGKIGGMTSQKEIPDDLLTWTKGLIIEKKGKVASKYEIKEIDGDTYLFYEWKNGNYIYSGMQPDYYVLKKVK
;
A
#
# COMPACT_ATOMS: atom_id res chain seq x y z
N MET A 1 -38.88 -20.28 -4.62
CA MET A 1 -38.96 -18.97 -3.94
C MET A 1 -38.84 -17.90 -5.00
N LYS A 2 -39.90 -17.13 -5.28
CA LYS A 2 -39.89 -16.15 -6.38
C LYS A 2 -39.11 -14.92 -5.91
N ILE A 3 -38.12 -14.49 -6.69
CA ILE A 3 -37.29 -13.28 -6.46
C ILE A 3 -38.14 -12.06 -6.05
N GLU A 4 -39.38 -12.00 -6.54
CA GLU A 4 -40.39 -11.01 -6.21
C GLU A 4 -40.69 -10.88 -4.69
N SER A 5 -40.67 -11.97 -3.92
CA SER A 5 -40.92 -11.90 -2.47
C SER A 5 -39.75 -11.28 -1.71
N VAL A 6 -38.52 -11.60 -2.10
CA VAL A 6 -37.30 -11.10 -1.45
C VAL A 6 -37.11 -9.59 -1.71
N PHE A 7 -37.48 -9.12 -2.90
CA PHE A 7 -37.44 -7.69 -3.21
C PHE A 7 -38.54 -6.89 -2.51
N LYS A 8 -39.72 -7.48 -2.35
CA LYS A 8 -40.84 -6.84 -1.66
C LYS A 8 -40.51 -6.56 -0.19
N ASP A 9 -39.98 -7.55 0.51
CA ASP A 9 -39.66 -7.43 1.94
C ASP A 9 -38.57 -6.38 2.21
N ASN A 10 -37.62 -6.19 1.28
CA ASN A 10 -36.54 -5.19 1.43
C ASN A 10 -36.93 -3.76 0.99
N LEU A 11 -37.97 -3.59 0.18
CA LEU A 11 -38.37 -2.29 -0.37
C LEU A 11 -39.52 -1.63 0.40
N ASP A 12 -40.35 -2.42 1.11
CA ASP A 12 -41.44 -1.90 1.94
C ASP A 12 -40.95 -1.34 3.30
N ASP A 13 -39.73 -1.70 3.74
CA ASP A 13 -39.08 -1.20 4.98
C ASP A 13 -38.33 0.12 4.78
N ALA A 14 -37.92 0.43 3.55
CA ALA A 14 -37.54 1.80 3.20
C ALA A 14 -38.85 2.58 3.02
N ALA A 15 -38.93 3.83 3.46
CA ALA A 15 -40.08 4.70 3.20
C ALA A 15 -39.84 5.60 1.96
N PRO A 16 -39.81 5.11 0.71
CA PRO A 16 -39.83 5.97 -0.45
C PRO A 16 -41.27 6.41 -0.75
N SER A 17 -41.42 7.63 -1.26
CA SER A 17 -42.70 8.25 -1.61
C SER A 17 -43.45 7.58 -2.79
N LEU A 18 -42.99 6.43 -3.27
CA LEU A 18 -43.49 5.75 -4.47
C LEU A 18 -43.59 4.24 -4.25
N LYS A 19 -44.81 3.71 -4.32
CA LYS A 19 -45.10 2.27 -4.17
C LYS A 19 -44.69 1.50 -5.42
N PHE A 20 -44.09 0.32 -5.23
CA PHE A 20 -43.66 -0.58 -6.32
C PHE A 20 -44.74 -0.84 -7.38
N THR A 21 -45.99 -0.97 -6.96
CA THR A 21 -47.14 -1.18 -7.84
C THR A 21 -47.34 -0.04 -8.84
N THR A 22 -47.00 1.20 -8.48
CA THR A 22 -47.07 2.38 -9.34
C THR A 22 -46.01 2.30 -10.44
N VAL A 23 -44.78 1.90 -10.09
CA VAL A 23 -43.67 1.72 -11.04
C VAL A 23 -43.98 0.59 -12.04
N TRP A 24 -44.53 -0.52 -11.55
CA TRP A 24 -44.84 -1.69 -12.37
C TRP A 24 -45.97 -1.42 -13.38
N GLN A 25 -47.02 -0.70 -12.99
CA GLN A 25 -48.09 -0.30 -13.92
C GLN A 25 -47.61 0.67 -15.01
N GLN A 26 -46.63 1.53 -14.69
CA GLN A 26 -46.07 2.49 -15.64
C GLN A 26 -45.22 1.78 -16.72
N HIS A 27 -44.54 0.70 -16.33
CA HIS A 27 -43.79 -0.18 -17.24
C HIS A 27 -44.71 -0.97 -18.19
N GLN A 28 -45.85 -1.48 -17.72
CA GLN A 28 -46.79 -2.20 -18.59
C GLN A 28 -47.51 -1.28 -19.60
N LYS A 29 -47.76 -0.02 -19.25
CA LYS A 29 -48.39 0.95 -20.17
C LYS A 29 -47.48 1.42 -21.31
N THR A 30 -46.16 1.30 -21.17
CA THR A 30 -45.19 1.72 -22.20
C THR A 30 -44.87 0.64 -23.24
N GLY A 31 -45.40 -0.58 -23.08
CA GLY A 31 -45.20 -1.72 -23.99
C GLY A 31 -46.01 -1.72 -25.30
N LYS A 32 -46.57 -0.58 -25.71
CA LYS A 32 -47.24 -0.42 -27.02
C LYS A 32 -46.85 0.90 -27.67
N ASN A 33 -45.62 1.00 -28.16
CA ASN A 33 -45.30 1.74 -29.38
C ASN A 33 -43.87 1.43 -29.83
N ARG A 34 -43.74 0.95 -31.07
CA ARG A 34 -42.46 0.66 -31.75
C ARG A 34 -41.64 1.94 -31.86
N PHE A 35 -40.55 2.04 -31.12
CA PHE A 35 -39.50 3.06 -31.33
C PHE A 35 -38.11 2.43 -31.21
N SER A 36 -37.16 2.92 -32.01
CA SER A 36 -35.93 2.25 -32.46
C SER A 36 -35.02 1.68 -31.36
N PHE A 37 -34.64 0.41 -31.52
CA PHE A 37 -33.83 -0.42 -30.61
C PHE A 37 -32.40 0.06 -30.28
N LYS A 38 -31.87 1.11 -30.92
CA LYS A 38 -30.47 1.53 -30.72
C LYS A 38 -30.24 2.55 -29.58
N LYS A 39 -31.29 3.28 -29.14
CA LYS A 39 -31.16 4.25 -28.03
C LYS A 39 -31.65 3.72 -26.68
N MET A 40 -32.34 2.58 -26.67
CA MET A 40 -33.03 2.05 -25.48
C MET A 40 -32.25 0.97 -24.73
N VAL A 41 -31.12 0.48 -25.25
CA VAL A 41 -30.19 -0.40 -24.50
C VAL A 41 -29.11 0.42 -23.79
N ALA A 42 -28.72 1.58 -24.35
CA ALA A 42 -27.74 2.47 -23.73
C ALA A 42 -28.26 3.09 -22.42
N VAL A 43 -29.54 3.46 -22.34
CA VAL A 43 -30.11 4.12 -21.14
C VAL A 43 -30.24 3.17 -19.94
N PRO A 44 -30.81 1.95 -20.04
CA PRO A 44 -30.85 1.02 -18.91
C PRO A 44 -29.47 0.48 -18.55
N VAL A 45 -28.54 0.30 -19.50
CA VAL A 45 -27.16 -0.11 -19.20
C VAL A 45 -26.38 1.04 -18.54
N ALA A 46 -26.51 2.28 -19.01
CA ALA A 46 -25.88 3.43 -18.37
C ALA A 46 -26.50 3.71 -17.00
N ALA A 47 -27.80 3.48 -16.81
CA ALA A 47 -28.45 3.58 -15.50
C ALA A 47 -28.04 2.43 -14.57
N LEU A 48 -27.86 1.21 -15.06
CA LEU A 48 -27.35 0.09 -14.27
C LEU A 48 -25.88 0.28 -13.91
N VAL A 49 -25.05 0.75 -14.83
CA VAL A 49 -23.64 1.11 -14.58
C VAL A 49 -23.58 2.31 -13.64
N SER A 50 -24.43 3.32 -13.81
CA SER A 50 -24.51 4.46 -12.87
C SER A 50 -25.03 4.02 -11.51
N LEU A 51 -25.95 3.04 -11.43
CA LEU A 51 -26.44 2.48 -10.17
C LEU A 51 -25.38 1.58 -9.51
N VAL A 52 -24.62 0.82 -10.29
CA VAL A 52 -23.48 0.01 -9.81
C VAL A 52 -22.32 0.91 -9.40
N VAL A 53 -22.07 2.01 -10.10
CA VAL A 53 -21.11 3.05 -9.71
C VAL A 53 -21.64 3.84 -8.52
N LEU A 54 -22.94 4.14 -8.41
CA LEU A 54 -23.55 4.74 -7.21
C LEU A 54 -23.60 3.78 -6.04
N LEU A 55 -23.65 2.47 -6.26
CA LEU A 55 -23.49 1.45 -5.24
C LEU A 55 -22.01 1.28 -4.87
N MET A 56 -21.07 1.33 -5.82
CA MET A 56 -19.63 1.24 -5.56
C MET A 56 -19.02 2.54 -4.99
N VAL A 57 -19.56 3.71 -5.34
CA VAL A 57 -19.13 5.04 -4.89
C VAL A 57 -19.97 5.51 -3.69
N GLY A 58 -21.25 5.14 -3.65
CA GLY A 58 -22.17 5.45 -2.54
C GLY A 58 -22.07 4.48 -1.36
N PHE A 59 -21.55 3.26 -1.55
CA PHE A 59 -20.89 2.54 -0.47
C PHE A 59 -19.43 2.99 -0.39
N SER A 60 -19.23 4.27 -0.05
CA SER A 60 -18.14 4.58 0.87
C SER A 60 -18.46 3.83 2.16
N PHE A 61 -18.10 2.55 2.25
CA PHE A 61 -18.13 1.84 3.51
C PHE A 61 -17.29 2.68 4.47
N ALA A 62 -17.96 3.29 5.44
CA ALA A 62 -17.29 4.19 6.36
C ALA A 62 -16.16 3.42 7.03
N ALA A 63 -14.92 3.86 6.81
CA ALA A 63 -13.74 3.17 7.30
C ALA A 63 -13.91 2.80 8.78
N ILE A 64 -13.68 1.53 9.12
CA ILE A 64 -13.72 1.06 10.51
C ILE A 64 -12.71 1.86 11.32
N LYS A 65 -13.12 2.30 12.51
CA LYS A 65 -12.26 3.03 13.45
C LYS A 65 -12.37 2.37 14.82
N ASP A 66 -11.30 1.69 15.19
CA ASP A 66 -11.13 1.17 16.53
C ASP A 66 -10.72 2.27 17.51
N LYS A 67 -10.96 2.02 18.79
CA LYS A 67 -10.34 2.78 19.87
C LYS A 67 -8.82 2.52 19.88
N THR A 68 -7.98 3.55 19.96
CA THR A 68 -6.50 3.43 19.92
C THR A 68 -5.79 4.28 20.98
N ASP A 69 -6.54 4.98 21.83
CA ASP A 69 -6.07 5.85 22.92
C ASP A 69 -5.98 5.09 24.26
N TYR A 70 -5.60 3.81 24.22
CA TYR A 70 -5.40 3.03 25.44
C TYR A 70 -4.18 3.52 26.22
N PRO A 71 -4.24 3.52 27.56
CA PRO A 71 -3.05 3.74 28.37
C PRO A 71 -2.04 2.60 28.13
N PHE A 72 -0.76 2.94 28.23
CA PHE A 72 0.29 1.94 28.16
C PHE A 72 0.27 1.06 29.41
N VAL A 73 0.24 -0.26 29.19
CA VAL A 73 0.37 -1.30 30.22
C VAL A 73 1.46 -2.23 29.74
N ASN A 74 2.51 -2.37 30.54
CA ASN A 74 3.63 -3.23 30.20
C ASN A 74 3.23 -4.72 30.24
N ASP A 75 3.77 -5.49 29.29
CA ASP A 75 3.68 -6.95 29.24
C ASP A 75 5.08 -7.50 28.95
N THR A 76 5.74 -8.04 29.97
CA THR A 76 7.10 -8.56 29.79
C THR A 76 7.16 -9.80 28.89
N SER A 77 6.05 -10.54 28.75
CA SER A 77 6.01 -11.76 27.94
C SER A 77 6.09 -11.48 26.43
N VAL A 78 5.69 -10.28 26.01
CA VAL A 78 5.70 -9.88 24.59
C VAL A 78 7.10 -9.44 24.13
N ILE A 79 7.95 -8.96 25.04
CA ILE A 79 9.26 -8.36 24.72
C ILE A 79 10.17 -9.36 24.01
N GLY A 80 10.79 -8.93 22.90
CA GLY A 80 11.74 -9.71 22.14
C GLY A 80 11.34 -9.92 20.69
N LEU A 81 12.08 -10.81 20.03
CA LEU A 81 11.92 -11.12 18.61
C LEU A 81 10.96 -12.30 18.41
N TRP A 82 10.05 -12.13 17.47
CA TRP A 82 9.07 -13.11 17.02
C TRP A 82 9.19 -13.30 15.51
N GLU A 83 9.08 -14.54 15.05
CA GLU A 83 9.15 -14.92 13.64
C GLU A 83 7.85 -15.59 13.20
N SER A 84 7.26 -15.11 12.11
CA SER A 84 6.03 -15.68 11.57
C SER A 84 6.26 -17.10 11.05
N VAL A 85 5.39 -18.01 11.45
CA VAL A 85 5.40 -19.42 11.05
C VAL A 85 4.12 -19.83 10.32
N ASP A 86 3.03 -19.07 10.46
CA ASP A 86 1.77 -19.38 9.78
C ASP A 86 0.86 -18.15 9.62
N LEU A 87 -0.17 -18.27 8.78
CA LEU A 87 -1.27 -17.31 8.63
C LEU A 87 -2.59 -18.08 8.55
N LEU A 88 -3.52 -17.76 9.45
CA LEU A 88 -4.75 -18.52 9.65
C LEU A 88 -5.96 -17.60 9.68
N ASP A 89 -7.14 -18.09 9.28
CA ASP A 89 -8.38 -17.33 9.48
C ASP A 89 -8.76 -17.29 10.96
N GLN A 90 -8.47 -18.39 11.69
CA GLN A 90 -8.83 -18.52 13.10
C GLN A 90 -7.69 -19.18 13.91
N PRO A 91 -7.38 -18.70 15.13
CA PRO A 91 -6.30 -19.26 15.95
C PRO A 91 -6.40 -20.76 16.24
N GLY A 92 -7.63 -21.29 16.31
CA GLY A 92 -7.89 -22.71 16.58
C GLY A 92 -7.45 -23.66 15.46
N GLN A 93 -7.10 -23.15 14.28
CA GLN A 93 -6.62 -23.94 13.14
C GLN A 93 -5.12 -24.28 13.24
N PHE A 94 -4.40 -23.67 14.18
CA PHE A 94 -2.95 -23.82 14.25
C PHE A 94 -2.52 -25.24 14.62
N VAL A 95 -1.64 -25.81 13.79
CA VAL A 95 -0.99 -27.10 14.04
C VAL A 95 0.52 -26.89 13.94
N PRO A 96 1.28 -27.00 15.06
CA PRO A 96 2.72 -26.79 15.05
C PRO A 96 3.45 -27.64 14.00
N GLY A 97 4.32 -27.00 13.22
CA GLY A 97 5.13 -27.65 12.19
C GLY A 97 4.40 -27.90 10.86
N LYS A 98 3.12 -27.51 10.75
CA LYS A 98 2.37 -27.54 9.49
C LYS A 98 2.18 -26.10 9.00
N ASN A 99 2.59 -25.81 7.77
CA ASN A 99 2.33 -24.52 7.13
C ASN A 99 0.96 -24.58 6.43
N HIS A 100 0.10 -23.58 6.65
CA HIS A 100 -1.17 -23.45 5.91
C HIS A 100 -1.05 -22.54 4.68
N SER A 101 0.03 -21.77 4.57
CA SER A 101 0.33 -20.96 3.40
C SER A 101 1.42 -21.61 2.54
N GLU A 102 1.13 -21.78 1.24
CA GLU A 102 2.14 -22.15 0.23
C GLU A 102 3.00 -20.93 -0.15
N ASP A 103 2.44 -19.73 0.00
CA ASP A 103 3.10 -18.49 -0.32
C ASP A 103 3.99 -17.98 0.83
N PRO A 104 5.10 -17.30 0.50
CA PRO A 104 5.88 -16.61 1.51
C PRO A 104 5.06 -15.59 2.31
N LEU A 105 4.95 -15.81 3.63
CA LEU A 105 4.24 -14.91 4.56
C LEU A 105 4.70 -13.46 4.44
N PHE A 106 3.74 -12.53 4.29
CA PHE A 106 4.00 -11.09 4.19
C PHE A 106 4.73 -10.54 5.41
N LEU A 107 4.21 -10.79 6.62
CA LEU A 107 4.90 -10.46 7.86
C LEU A 107 5.95 -11.53 8.14
N LYS A 108 7.21 -11.15 8.29
CA LYS A 108 8.30 -12.08 8.61
C LYS A 108 8.66 -12.07 10.08
N GLN A 109 8.87 -10.88 10.63
CA GLN A 109 9.30 -10.74 12.02
C GLN A 109 8.63 -9.54 12.67
N LEU A 110 8.36 -9.68 13.97
CA LEU A 110 7.99 -8.59 14.86
C LEU A 110 8.95 -8.55 16.03
N VAL A 111 9.29 -7.34 16.45
CA VAL A 111 9.99 -7.11 17.71
C VAL A 111 9.15 -6.19 18.56
N PHE A 112 8.98 -6.56 19.82
CA PHE A 112 8.43 -5.70 20.85
C PHE A 112 9.55 -5.35 21.81
N TYR A 113 9.73 -4.06 22.10
CA TYR A 113 10.70 -3.60 23.08
C TYR A 113 10.03 -2.65 24.07
N LYS A 114 10.79 -2.17 25.07
CA LYS A 114 10.22 -1.38 26.18
C LYS A 114 9.48 -0.14 25.70
N ASP A 115 8.63 0.37 26.58
CA ASP A 115 7.91 1.64 26.42
C ASP A 115 6.99 1.69 25.18
N GLY A 116 6.46 0.52 24.77
CA GLY A 116 5.49 0.40 23.70
C GLY A 116 6.11 0.41 22.29
N GLY A 117 7.42 0.35 22.17
CA GLY A 117 8.12 0.39 20.88
C GLY A 117 8.10 -0.94 20.13
N MET A 118 8.09 -0.85 18.80
CA MET A 118 8.06 -2.01 17.91
C MET A 118 9.00 -1.87 16.71
N LEU A 119 9.50 -3.00 16.21
CA LEU A 119 10.12 -3.13 14.88
C LEU A 119 9.39 -4.21 14.08
N MET A 120 9.46 -4.12 12.77
CA MET A 120 8.86 -5.08 11.86
C MET A 120 9.80 -5.41 10.71
N ALA A 121 9.78 -6.65 10.25
CA ALA A 121 10.32 -7.07 8.97
C ALA A 121 9.21 -7.72 8.13
N VAL A 122 9.13 -7.31 6.87
CA VAL A 122 8.16 -7.83 5.90
C VAL A 122 8.87 -8.47 4.72
N ASN A 123 8.15 -9.30 3.97
CA ASN A 123 8.65 -10.06 2.83
C ASN A 123 8.98 -9.21 1.58
N LYS A 124 8.80 -7.89 1.65
CA LYS A 124 9.26 -6.97 0.61
C LYS A 124 10.68 -6.48 0.97
N GLY A 125 11.67 -6.79 0.14
CA GLY A 125 13.08 -6.45 0.37
C GLY A 125 13.89 -7.54 1.08
N ASN A 126 15.00 -7.17 1.72
CA ASN A 126 15.89 -8.10 2.43
C ASN A 126 15.38 -8.54 3.83
N ALA A 127 14.09 -8.36 4.12
CA ALA A 127 13.45 -8.70 5.40
C ALA A 127 14.20 -8.16 6.64
N LYS A 128 14.72 -6.93 6.57
CA LYS A 128 15.40 -6.28 7.71
C LYS A 128 14.41 -5.64 8.66
N LEU A 129 14.67 -5.81 9.96
CA LEU A 129 13.94 -5.12 11.02
C LEU A 129 14.04 -3.60 10.84
N SER A 130 12.88 -2.95 10.76
CA SER A 130 12.72 -1.51 10.60
C SER A 130 11.71 -0.96 11.60
N PRO A 131 11.84 0.29 12.05
CA PRO A 131 10.81 0.97 12.83
C PRO A 131 9.46 0.93 12.12
N THR A 132 8.41 0.84 12.92
CA THR A 132 7.02 0.89 12.46
C THR A 132 6.29 2.03 13.18
N GLN A 133 5.17 2.47 12.59
CA GLN A 133 4.22 3.38 13.24
C GLN A 133 3.42 2.70 14.37
N TYR A 134 3.46 1.37 14.43
CA TYR A 134 2.76 0.62 15.47
C TYR A 134 3.40 0.85 16.84
N THR A 135 2.53 0.90 17.84
CA THR A 135 2.91 0.84 19.26
C THR A 135 2.19 -0.33 19.91
N TRP A 136 2.59 -0.75 21.10
CA TRP A 136 1.89 -1.82 21.81
C TRP A 136 1.55 -1.44 23.24
N THR A 137 0.53 -2.12 23.76
CA THR A 137 0.16 -2.19 25.17
C THR A 137 -0.23 -3.64 25.46
N LYS A 138 -0.40 -4.03 26.72
CA LYS A 138 -0.71 -5.43 27.07
C LYS A 138 -1.92 -5.96 26.28
N GLY A 139 -1.70 -7.04 25.53
CA GLY A 139 -2.69 -7.72 24.67
C GLY A 139 -3.05 -7.03 23.35
N MET A 140 -2.45 -5.87 23.01
CA MET A 140 -2.81 -5.10 21.82
C MET A 140 -1.62 -4.43 21.12
N VAL A 141 -1.68 -4.39 19.79
CA VAL A 141 -0.89 -3.52 18.92
C VAL A 141 -1.80 -2.43 18.38
N LEU A 142 -1.33 -1.18 18.41
CA LEU A 142 -2.11 0.02 18.11
C LEU A 142 -1.53 0.72 16.89
N ASP A 143 -2.37 0.99 15.90
CA ASP A 143 -2.09 1.91 14.81
C ASP A 143 -2.96 3.17 14.99
N LYS A 144 -2.37 4.24 15.50
CA LYS A 144 -3.09 5.51 15.73
C LYS A 144 -3.45 6.22 14.43
N GLN A 145 -2.68 6.01 13.36
CA GLN A 145 -2.91 6.65 12.07
C GLN A 145 -4.06 5.95 11.33
N ALA A 146 -4.01 4.63 11.22
CA ALA A 146 -5.07 3.83 10.60
C ALA A 146 -6.29 3.63 11.51
N LYS A 147 -6.17 3.97 12.80
CA LYS A 147 -7.20 3.79 13.84
C LYS A 147 -7.63 2.33 13.97
N THR A 148 -6.65 1.42 14.07
CA THR A 148 -6.90 -0.01 14.32
C THR A 148 -6.24 -0.45 15.62
N ASN A 149 -6.88 -1.40 16.32
CA ASN A 149 -6.27 -2.14 17.43
C ASN A 149 -6.26 -3.63 17.11
N SER A 150 -5.07 -4.21 17.01
CA SER A 150 -4.88 -5.62 16.69
C SER A 150 -4.57 -6.39 17.97
N LYS A 151 -5.35 -7.41 18.31
CA LYS A 151 -5.11 -8.21 19.51
C LYS A 151 -3.93 -9.17 19.31
N TYR A 152 -3.26 -9.49 20.40
CA TYR A 152 -2.35 -10.64 20.44
C TYR A 152 -2.61 -11.50 21.67
N ASP A 153 -2.46 -12.81 21.50
CA ASP A 153 -2.47 -13.79 22.58
C ASP A 153 -1.19 -14.62 22.53
N ILE A 154 -0.57 -14.83 23.68
CA ILE A 154 0.66 -15.65 23.81
C ILE A 154 0.31 -16.98 24.46
N LYS A 155 0.75 -18.09 23.87
CA LYS A 155 0.50 -19.45 24.35
C LYS A 155 1.76 -20.29 24.27
N GLU A 156 1.94 -21.18 25.25
CA GLU A 156 2.94 -22.23 25.18
C GLU A 156 2.30 -23.50 24.62
N ILE A 157 2.89 -24.07 23.56
CA ILE A 157 2.42 -25.27 22.90
C ILE A 157 3.64 -26.17 22.68
N ASN A 158 3.64 -27.36 23.29
CA ASN A 158 4.73 -28.34 23.19
C ASN A 158 6.11 -27.73 23.53
N GLY A 159 6.18 -26.91 24.58
CA GLY A 159 7.42 -26.26 25.04
C GLY A 159 7.92 -25.13 24.13
N THR A 160 7.12 -24.68 23.16
CA THR A 160 7.42 -23.52 22.31
C THR A 160 6.39 -22.41 22.55
N THR A 161 6.87 -21.19 22.73
CA THR A 161 6.02 -20.01 22.89
C THR A 161 5.61 -19.44 21.52
N TYR A 162 4.31 -19.31 21.33
CA TYR A 162 3.70 -18.74 20.12
C TYR A 162 2.86 -17.52 20.46
N MET A 163 2.82 -16.57 19.55
CA MET A 163 1.92 -15.43 19.52
C MET A 163 0.91 -15.64 18.40
N PHE A 164 -0.36 -15.43 18.71
CA PHE A 164 -1.45 -15.34 17.75
C PHE A 164 -1.79 -13.87 17.61
N PHE A 165 -1.38 -13.28 16.49
CA PHE A 165 -1.50 -11.85 16.25
C PHE A 165 -2.57 -11.57 15.20
N GLU A 166 -3.67 -10.95 15.61
CA GLU A 166 -4.74 -10.48 14.73
C GLU A 166 -4.18 -9.43 13.75
N TRP A 167 -4.38 -9.60 12.45
CA TRP A 167 -3.81 -8.73 11.43
C TRP A 167 -4.86 -7.81 10.82
N LYS A 168 -5.07 -6.65 11.44
CA LYS A 168 -5.95 -5.61 10.86
C LYS A 168 -5.19 -4.74 9.87
N CYS A 169 -5.50 -4.90 8.59
CA CYS A 169 -4.99 -4.08 7.50
C CYS A 169 -6.11 -3.30 6.80
N GLY A 170 -5.82 -2.72 5.62
CA GLY A 170 -6.81 -2.03 4.80
C GLY A 170 -8.02 -2.89 4.45
N ASP A 171 -7.88 -4.21 4.37
CA ASP A 171 -9.00 -5.12 4.10
C ASP A 171 -10.01 -5.14 5.22
N TYR A 172 -9.53 -5.11 6.46
CA TYR A 172 -10.39 -4.90 7.62
C TYR A 172 -11.02 -3.50 7.57
N THR A 173 -10.21 -2.46 7.42
CA THR A 173 -10.66 -1.07 7.56
C THR A 173 -11.65 -0.63 6.49
N TYR A 174 -11.41 -0.98 5.23
CA TYR A 174 -12.14 -0.46 4.07
C TYR A 174 -13.05 -1.50 3.41
N PHE A 175 -12.71 -2.79 3.53
CA PHE A 175 -13.50 -3.88 2.95
C PHE A 175 -14.27 -4.68 4.00
N HIS A 176 -14.17 -4.31 5.29
CA HIS A 176 -14.89 -4.94 6.41
C HIS A 176 -14.65 -6.46 6.50
N MET A 177 -13.49 -6.93 6.03
CA MET A 177 -13.12 -8.33 6.08
C MET A 177 -12.70 -8.72 7.49
N GLU A 178 -12.98 -9.96 7.89
CA GLU A 178 -12.47 -10.48 9.15
C GLU A 178 -10.93 -10.56 9.11
N PRO A 179 -10.23 -10.05 10.13
CA PRO A 179 -8.77 -10.09 10.16
C PRO A 179 -8.26 -11.54 10.30
N PRO A 180 -7.29 -11.96 9.47
CA PRO A 180 -6.58 -13.21 9.70
C PRO A 180 -5.60 -13.07 10.88
N TYR A 181 -4.99 -14.16 11.30
CA TYR A 181 -4.05 -14.25 12.40
C TYR A 181 -2.69 -14.73 11.92
N PHE A 182 -1.67 -13.90 12.09
CA PHE A 182 -0.29 -14.39 12.01
C PHE A 182 0.01 -15.21 13.26
N VAL A 183 0.57 -16.41 13.06
CA VAL A 183 1.16 -17.17 14.15
C VAL A 183 2.65 -16.90 14.12
N LEU A 184 3.19 -16.38 15.22
CA LEU A 184 4.61 -16.09 15.37
C LEU A 184 5.23 -16.95 16.47
N LYS A 185 6.39 -17.51 16.21
CA LYS A 185 7.21 -18.23 17.19
C LYS A 185 8.16 -17.25 17.89
N LYS A 186 8.29 -17.37 19.21
CA LYS A 186 9.29 -16.63 19.98
C LYS A 186 10.70 -17.07 19.60
N VAL A 187 11.58 -16.13 19.26
CA VAL A 187 12.99 -16.37 18.93
C VAL A 187 13.90 -16.04 20.11
N ASN A 188 13.66 -14.91 20.78
CA ASN A 188 14.39 -14.50 21.99
C ASN A 188 13.60 -13.45 22.78
N ASP A 189 14.02 -13.18 24.01
CA ASP A 189 13.46 -12.16 24.93
C ASP A 189 14.32 -10.90 25.04
N LYS A 190 15.20 -10.63 24.06
CA LYS A 190 16.10 -9.47 24.15
C LYS A 190 15.32 -8.18 24.06
N ASP A 191 15.77 -7.16 24.80
CA ASP A 191 15.28 -5.81 24.65
C ASP A 191 15.98 -5.14 23.46
N TYR A 192 15.20 -4.58 22.54
CA TYR A 192 15.69 -3.94 21.31
C TYR A 192 15.58 -2.41 21.36
N SER A 193 15.40 -1.79 22.54
CA SER A 193 15.34 -0.32 22.68
C SER A 193 16.54 0.41 22.08
N ASP A 194 17.73 -0.20 22.12
CA ASP A 194 18.96 0.36 21.55
C ASP A 194 19.21 -0.06 20.10
N TYR A 195 18.24 -0.70 19.43
CA TYR A 195 18.41 -1.19 18.07
C TYR A 195 18.74 -0.05 17.10
N GLN A 196 19.89 -0.17 16.44
CA GLN A 196 20.33 0.77 15.42
C GLN A 196 20.19 0.14 14.04
N MET A 197 19.49 0.84 13.15
CA MET A 197 19.43 0.43 11.75
C MET A 197 20.80 0.61 11.09
N THR A 198 21.24 -0.41 10.36
CA THR A 198 22.40 -0.25 9.47
C THR A 198 21.94 0.37 8.16
N ALA A 199 22.29 1.64 7.94
CA ALA A 199 22.04 2.33 6.68
C ALA A 199 22.93 1.75 5.57
N LYS A 200 22.32 1.40 4.44
CA LYS A 200 23.03 1.11 3.20
C LYS A 200 23.51 2.41 2.58
N SER A 201 24.75 2.42 2.11
CA SER A 201 25.31 3.51 1.31
C SER A 201 25.93 2.95 0.04
N ASP A 202 25.76 3.65 -1.06
CA ASP A 202 26.43 3.39 -2.32
C ASP A 202 27.75 4.17 -2.40
N LYS A 203 28.61 3.77 -3.34
CA LYS A 203 29.68 4.64 -3.83
C LYS A 203 29.02 5.86 -4.49
N ILE A 204 29.51 7.08 -4.21
CA ILE A 204 28.95 8.32 -4.76
C ILE A 204 30.01 9.28 -5.36
N ASP A 205 31.29 8.98 -5.19
CA ASP A 205 32.44 9.75 -5.68
C ASP A 205 32.77 9.43 -7.15
N TYR A 206 31.75 9.42 -8.01
CA TYR A 206 31.95 9.21 -9.43
C TYR A 206 32.46 10.49 -10.10
N PRO A 207 33.40 10.39 -11.06
CA PRO A 207 33.78 11.54 -11.87
C PRO A 207 32.58 12.03 -12.68
N PHE A 208 32.49 13.35 -12.86
CA PHE A 208 31.44 13.94 -13.69
C PHE A 208 31.67 13.60 -15.17
N VAL A 209 30.64 13.03 -15.80
CA VAL A 209 30.57 12.76 -17.23
C VAL A 209 29.24 13.32 -17.73
N ASN A 210 29.30 14.20 -18.72
CA ASN A 210 28.12 14.83 -19.28
C ASN A 210 27.27 13.83 -20.09
N ASP A 211 25.96 13.98 -20.03
CA ASP A 211 24.97 13.23 -20.83
C ASP A 211 23.98 14.22 -21.44
N PRO A 212 24.19 14.63 -22.71
CA PRO A 212 23.31 15.60 -23.37
C PRO A 212 21.85 15.16 -23.46
N GLN A 213 21.56 13.85 -23.45
CA GLN A 213 20.19 13.35 -23.54
C GLN A 213 19.39 13.63 -22.26
N LEU A 214 20.08 13.66 -21.11
CA LEU A 214 19.47 13.89 -19.80
C LEU A 214 19.06 15.35 -19.59
N LEU A 215 19.68 16.31 -20.29
CA LEU A 215 19.42 17.74 -20.12
C LEU A 215 17.97 18.11 -20.46
N GLY A 216 17.44 19.08 -19.71
CA GLY A 216 16.10 19.65 -19.88
C GLY A 216 15.16 19.36 -18.71
N SER A 217 13.89 19.69 -18.93
CA SER A 217 12.83 19.48 -17.94
C SER A 217 12.11 18.15 -18.17
N TRP A 218 11.81 17.46 -17.07
CA TRP A 218 11.15 16.15 -17.06
C TRP A 218 9.99 16.18 -16.08
N LYS A 219 8.83 15.65 -16.49
CA LYS A 219 7.63 15.58 -15.64
C LYS A 219 7.27 14.14 -15.36
N SER A 220 7.07 13.79 -14.09
CA SER A 220 6.65 12.44 -13.71
C SER A 220 5.27 12.11 -14.29
N VAL A 221 5.16 10.92 -14.90
CA VAL A 221 3.93 10.41 -15.50
C VAL A 221 3.47 9.11 -14.87
N ASP A 222 4.40 8.29 -14.34
CA ASP A 222 4.06 7.05 -13.66
C ASP A 222 5.11 6.63 -12.61
N PHE A 223 4.80 5.58 -11.86
CA PHE A 223 5.70 4.87 -10.96
C PHE A 223 5.46 3.37 -11.10
N VAL A 224 6.51 2.62 -11.46
CA VAL A 224 6.39 1.21 -11.87
C VAL A 224 7.41 0.34 -11.14
N PRO A 225 7.07 -0.92 -10.78
CA PRO A 225 8.01 -1.83 -10.12
C PRO A 225 9.20 -2.22 -11.01
N ALA A 226 8.95 -2.36 -12.32
CA ALA A 226 9.96 -2.64 -13.33
C ALA A 226 9.74 -1.76 -14.57
N ILE A 227 10.82 -1.43 -15.29
CA ILE A 227 10.77 -0.57 -16.47
C ILE A 227 9.85 -1.15 -17.55
N GLU A 228 9.81 -2.48 -17.67
CA GLU A 228 9.02 -3.23 -18.65
C GLU A 228 7.51 -3.16 -18.38
N GLU A 229 7.10 -2.77 -17.17
CA GLU A 229 5.68 -2.62 -16.82
C GLU A 229 5.09 -1.28 -17.27
N PHE A 230 5.93 -0.33 -17.67
CA PHE A 230 5.46 0.97 -18.15
C PHE A 230 4.75 0.84 -19.50
N LYS A 231 3.55 1.42 -19.57
CA LYS A 231 2.72 1.49 -20.78
C LYS A 231 2.34 2.94 -21.06
N PRO A 232 2.85 3.57 -22.14
CA PRO A 232 2.50 4.94 -22.48
C PRO A 232 0.99 5.17 -22.52
N GLY A 233 0.56 6.33 -22.00
CA GLY A 233 -0.86 6.72 -21.97
C GLY A 233 -1.71 6.01 -20.91
N THR A 234 -1.18 4.99 -20.23
CA THR A 234 -1.83 4.35 -19.08
C THR A 234 -0.99 4.63 -17.84
N LYS A 235 -1.64 4.99 -16.73
CA LYS A 235 -0.96 5.18 -15.46
C LYS A 235 -1.20 3.97 -14.58
N LEU A 236 -0.14 3.26 -14.21
CA LEU A 236 -0.21 2.12 -13.30
C LEU A 236 -0.49 2.59 -11.87
N THR A 237 0.25 3.59 -11.38
CA THR A 237 0.10 4.07 -10.01
C THR A 237 -1.05 5.08 -9.89
N PRO A 238 -2.12 4.77 -9.14
CA PRO A 238 -3.22 5.72 -8.93
C PRO A 238 -2.81 6.89 -8.04
N GLY A 239 -3.50 8.02 -8.16
CA GLY A 239 -3.28 9.22 -7.33
C GLY A 239 -2.12 10.11 -7.80
N GLU A 240 -1.72 11.07 -6.99
CA GLU A 240 -0.61 11.98 -7.29
C GLU A 240 0.75 11.34 -7.01
N LEU A 241 1.74 11.62 -7.86
CA LEU A 241 3.09 11.13 -7.69
C LEU A 241 3.87 12.04 -6.74
N PHE A 242 4.60 11.44 -5.78
CA PHE A 242 5.41 12.20 -4.84
C PHE A 242 6.52 12.99 -5.53
N LEU A 243 7.34 12.38 -6.39
CA LEU A 243 8.24 13.11 -7.29
C LEU A 243 7.42 13.60 -8.49
N THR A 244 7.44 14.91 -8.76
CA THR A 244 6.62 15.50 -9.83
C THR A 244 7.43 16.01 -11.02
N ARG A 245 8.67 16.49 -10.79
CA ARG A 245 9.50 17.07 -11.83
C ARG A 245 11.00 17.00 -11.51
N PHE A 246 11.80 16.92 -12.57
CA PHE A 246 13.23 17.27 -12.56
C PHE A 246 13.54 18.34 -13.60
N ASP A 247 14.52 19.18 -13.29
CA ASP A 247 15.14 20.13 -14.22
C ASP A 247 16.63 19.91 -14.21
N ILE A 248 17.14 19.33 -15.29
CA ILE A 248 18.52 18.88 -15.36
C ILE A 248 19.32 19.83 -16.23
N ALA A 249 20.35 20.42 -15.64
CA ALA A 249 21.25 21.36 -16.26
C ALA A 249 22.68 20.81 -16.31
N GLU A 250 23.54 21.48 -17.06
CA GLU A 250 24.95 21.11 -17.21
C GLU A 250 25.70 21.10 -15.87
N ASN A 251 26.88 20.45 -15.88
CA ASN A 251 27.81 20.42 -14.75
C ASN A 251 27.21 19.83 -13.47
N GLY A 252 26.38 18.79 -13.61
CA GLY A 252 25.84 18.02 -12.48
C GLY A 252 24.74 18.75 -11.71
N LYS A 253 24.20 19.85 -12.23
CA LYS A 253 23.11 20.60 -11.59
C LYS A 253 21.76 19.97 -11.89
N ILE A 254 20.96 19.77 -10.86
CA ILE A 254 19.61 19.21 -10.97
C ILE A 254 18.70 19.89 -9.95
N GLY A 255 17.64 20.51 -10.44
CA GLY A 255 16.50 20.93 -9.63
C GLY A 255 15.44 19.83 -9.63
N GLY A 256 14.63 19.77 -8.57
CA GLY A 256 13.52 18.83 -8.51
C GLY A 256 12.36 19.35 -7.69
N MET A 257 11.18 18.81 -7.95
CA MET A 257 9.95 19.14 -7.26
C MET A 257 9.27 17.88 -6.78
N THR A 258 8.77 17.92 -5.55
CA THR A 258 7.86 16.91 -5.00
C THR A 258 6.44 17.47 -4.93
N SER A 259 5.44 16.64 -4.65
CA SER A 259 4.06 17.10 -4.43
C SER A 259 3.92 18.05 -3.23
N GLN A 260 4.95 18.16 -2.38
CA GLN A 260 4.92 19.00 -1.18
C GLN A 260 5.81 20.24 -1.29
N LYS A 261 6.99 20.12 -1.90
CA LYS A 261 8.00 21.18 -1.96
C LYS A 261 9.09 20.92 -2.99
N GLU A 262 9.88 21.95 -3.24
CA GLU A 262 11.14 21.86 -3.98
C GLU A 262 12.18 21.00 -3.25
N ILE A 263 12.97 20.29 -4.05
CA ILE A 263 14.14 19.54 -3.58
C ILE A 263 15.30 20.54 -3.45
N PRO A 264 16.01 20.57 -2.30
CA PRO A 264 17.16 21.47 -2.13
C PRO A 264 18.23 21.28 -3.21
N ASP A 265 18.76 22.39 -3.73
CA ASP A 265 19.71 22.44 -4.86
C ASP A 265 21.01 21.66 -4.64
N ASP A 266 21.41 21.47 -3.38
CA ASP A 266 22.66 20.80 -3.00
C ASP A 266 22.47 19.30 -2.73
N LEU A 267 21.22 18.82 -2.63
CA LEU A 267 20.88 17.45 -2.26
C LEU A 267 21.20 16.46 -3.38
N LEU A 268 20.89 16.83 -4.62
CA LEU A 268 21.04 15.99 -5.80
C LEU A 268 22.15 16.50 -6.71
N THR A 269 22.83 15.57 -7.38
CA THR A 269 23.72 15.84 -8.51
C THR A 269 23.60 14.70 -9.52
N TRP A 270 24.27 14.80 -10.67
CA TRP A 270 24.21 13.74 -11.67
C TRP A 270 25.54 13.60 -12.43
N THR A 271 25.75 12.41 -12.95
CA THR A 271 26.79 12.04 -13.92
C THR A 271 26.19 11.01 -14.87
N LYS A 272 26.77 10.78 -16.04
CA LYS A 272 26.18 9.88 -17.03
C LYS A 272 25.81 8.51 -16.42
N GLY A 273 24.52 8.17 -16.52
CA GLY A 273 23.91 6.94 -16.01
C GLY A 273 23.48 6.97 -14.54
N LEU A 274 23.76 8.03 -13.78
CA LEU A 274 23.47 8.13 -12.34
C LEU A 274 22.96 9.51 -11.91
N ILE A 275 21.92 9.52 -11.08
CA ILE A 275 21.55 10.65 -10.22
C ILE A 275 21.97 10.29 -8.79
N ILE A 276 22.70 11.19 -8.14
CA ILE A 276 23.35 10.96 -6.85
C ILE A 276 22.72 11.86 -5.80
N GLU A 277 22.28 11.26 -4.69
CA GLU A 277 21.78 11.97 -3.52
C GLU A 277 22.87 11.95 -2.43
N LYS A 278 23.38 13.13 -2.09
CA LYS A 278 24.64 13.26 -1.32
C LYS A 278 24.48 12.93 0.15
N LYS A 279 23.34 13.25 0.76
CA LYS A 279 23.12 13.15 2.21
C LYS A 279 22.85 11.71 2.62
N GLY A 280 22.00 10.99 1.90
CA GLY A 280 21.74 9.57 2.06
C GLY A 280 22.78 8.66 1.39
N LYS A 281 23.72 9.24 0.64
CA LYS A 281 24.82 8.53 -0.04
C LYS A 281 24.31 7.40 -0.95
N VAL A 282 23.35 7.71 -1.80
CA VAL A 282 22.79 6.76 -2.77
C VAL A 282 23.05 7.23 -4.20
N ALA A 283 23.33 6.27 -5.07
CA ALA A 283 23.55 6.50 -6.50
C ALA A 283 22.48 5.75 -7.28
N SER A 284 21.46 6.47 -7.74
CA SER A 284 20.33 5.94 -8.47
C SER A 284 20.62 5.90 -9.96
N LYS A 285 20.41 4.74 -10.59
CA LYS A 285 20.50 4.61 -12.04
C LYS A 285 19.38 5.36 -12.72
N TYR A 286 19.67 5.82 -13.93
CA TYR A 286 18.63 6.24 -14.86
C TYR A 286 18.82 5.61 -16.23
N GLU A 287 17.71 5.43 -16.94
CA GLU A 287 17.69 5.01 -18.33
C GLU A 287 16.77 5.93 -19.14
N ILE A 288 17.17 6.29 -20.36
CA ILE A 288 16.37 7.11 -21.27
C ILE A 288 15.91 6.24 -22.42
N LYS A 289 14.60 6.21 -22.69
CA LYS A 289 14.02 5.48 -23.83
C LYS A 289 13.11 6.37 -24.65
N GLU A 290 13.09 6.15 -25.96
CA GLU A 290 12.06 6.67 -26.84
C GLU A 290 10.97 5.62 -27.02
N ILE A 291 9.72 6.00 -26.74
CA ILE A 291 8.57 5.11 -26.85
C ILE A 291 7.43 5.94 -27.47
N ASP A 292 6.86 5.44 -28.58
CA ASP A 292 5.77 6.10 -29.31
C ASP A 292 6.02 7.58 -29.66
N GLY A 293 7.28 7.94 -29.94
CA GLY A 293 7.67 9.30 -30.34
C GLY A 293 7.83 10.30 -29.18
N ASP A 294 7.76 9.83 -27.94
CA ASP A 294 8.07 10.58 -26.73
C ASP A 294 9.31 10.03 -26.03
N THR A 295 10.07 10.91 -25.37
CA THR A 295 11.27 10.54 -24.61
C THR A 295 10.94 10.41 -23.13
N TYR A 296 11.31 9.29 -22.52
CA TYR A 296 11.07 8.97 -21.12
C TYR A 296 12.38 8.72 -20.37
N LEU A 297 12.43 9.19 -19.14
CA LEU A 297 13.47 8.96 -18.15
C LEU A 297 12.91 7.99 -17.10
N PHE A 298 13.52 6.82 -17.01
CA PHE A 298 13.28 5.85 -15.94
C PHE A 298 14.31 6.11 -14.85
N TYR A 299 13.85 6.58 -13.70
CA TYR A 299 14.70 6.94 -12.58
C TYR A 299 14.50 5.95 -11.43
N GLU A 300 15.58 5.25 -11.06
CA GLU A 300 15.61 4.31 -9.95
C GLU A 300 15.37 5.05 -8.62
N TRP A 301 14.27 4.76 -7.93
CA TRP A 301 13.91 5.47 -6.70
C TRP A 301 14.50 4.81 -5.45
N LYS A 302 15.71 5.20 -5.08
CA LYS A 302 16.36 4.79 -3.83
C LYS A 302 16.00 5.76 -2.71
N ASN A 303 15.06 5.37 -1.86
CA ASN A 303 14.62 6.15 -0.70
C ASN A 303 14.98 5.46 0.63
N GLY A 304 14.37 5.90 1.74
CA GLY A 304 14.56 5.28 3.05
C GLY A 304 14.33 3.77 3.08
N ASN A 305 13.38 3.24 2.29
CA ASN A 305 13.14 1.79 2.25
C ASN A 305 14.34 1.04 1.64
N TYR A 306 15.02 1.63 0.65
CA TYR A 306 16.27 1.09 0.12
C TYR A 306 17.41 1.17 1.15
N ILE A 307 17.59 2.36 1.74
CA ILE A 307 18.69 2.65 2.66
C ILE A 307 18.58 1.79 3.93
N TYR A 308 17.41 1.72 4.53
CA TYR A 308 17.22 1.20 5.87
C TYR A 308 16.63 -0.21 5.88
N SER A 309 15.72 -0.52 4.95
CA SER A 309 15.06 -1.84 4.89
C SER A 309 15.65 -2.77 3.83
N GLY A 310 16.54 -2.27 2.97
CA GLY A 310 17.13 -3.05 1.89
C GLY A 310 16.10 -3.48 0.84
N MET A 311 15.02 -2.70 0.65
CA MET A 311 14.06 -2.94 -0.43
C MET A 311 14.70 -2.66 -1.78
N GLN A 312 14.33 -3.44 -2.79
CA GLN A 312 14.66 -3.09 -4.17
C GLN A 312 13.89 -1.83 -4.57
N PRO A 313 14.53 -0.89 -5.28
CA PRO A 313 13.88 0.33 -5.72
C PRO A 313 12.94 0.05 -6.90
N ASP A 314 11.78 0.68 -6.86
CA ASP A 314 10.89 0.83 -8.01
C ASP A 314 11.34 2.06 -8.85
N TYR A 315 10.68 2.34 -9.97
CA TYR A 315 11.10 3.38 -10.92
C TYR A 315 10.07 4.48 -11.07
N TYR A 316 10.51 5.74 -10.96
CA TYR A 316 9.75 6.86 -11.50
C TYR A 316 9.92 6.89 -13.01
N VAL A 317 8.81 7.09 -13.72
CA VAL A 317 8.83 7.35 -15.17
C VAL A 317 8.52 8.83 -15.37
N LEU A 318 9.47 9.56 -15.94
CA LEU A 318 9.32 10.97 -16.26
C LEU A 318 9.34 11.17 -17.77
N LYS A 319 8.39 11.94 -18.30
CA LYS A 319 8.36 12.32 -19.71
C LYS A 319 9.11 13.63 -19.91
N LYS A 320 9.93 13.71 -20.96
CA LYS A 320 10.63 14.95 -21.32
C LYS A 320 9.61 16.03 -21.72
N VAL A 321 9.77 17.23 -21.19
CA VAL A 321 8.98 18.40 -21.58
C VAL A 321 9.58 18.96 -22.87
N LYS A 322 8.75 19.12 -23.88
CA LYS A 322 9.14 19.66 -25.20
C LYS A 322 9.41 21.15 -25.14
#